data_AF-A0AAD0WD71-F1
#
_entry.id   AF-A0AAD0WD71-F1
#
_cell.length_a   1.000
_cell.length_b   1.000
_cell.length_c   1.000
_cell.angle_alpha   90.00
_cell.angle_beta   90.00
_cell.angle_gamma   90.00
#
_symmetry.space_group_name_H-M   'P 1'
#
loop_
_entity.id
_entity.type
_entity.pdbx_description
1 polymer ?
#
loop_
_entity_poly.entity_id
_entity_poly.type
_entity_poly.pdbx_seq_one_letter_code
_entity_poly.pdbx_strand_id
1 'polypeptide(L)' 'MSFNLCKLPREQKYQIQLDYEASFWAYQIKRGKNTREGVYTAINNRPMSEQAFLKQQFEHYLSLMS' A
#
# COMPACT_ATOMS: atom_id res chain seq x y z
N MET A 1 17.74 11.11 15.99
CA MET A 1 16.87 10.14 16.69
C MET A 1 16.60 8.98 15.75
N SER A 2 16.98 7.75 16.13
CA SER A 2 16.72 6.53 15.34
C SER A 2 15.39 5.90 15.77
N PHE A 3 14.45 5.75 14.85
CA PHE A 3 13.20 5.04 15.11
C PHE A 3 13.37 3.56 14.72
N ASN A 4 13.27 2.65 15.68
CA ASN A 4 13.54 1.23 15.45
C ASN A 4 12.27 0.46 15.10
N LEU A 5 12.07 0.22 13.81
CA LEU A 5 10.93 -0.52 13.26
C LEU A 5 10.89 -1.99 13.74
N CYS A 6 12.04 -2.58 14.08
CA CYS A 6 12.13 -3.96 14.53
C CYS A 6 11.56 -4.17 15.94
N LYS A 7 11.47 -3.11 16.76
CA LYS A 7 10.90 -3.18 18.11
C LYS A 7 9.38 -2.95 18.15
N LEU A 8 8.76 -2.65 17.02
CA LEU A 8 7.33 -2.39 16.99
C LEU A 8 6.50 -3.67 17.22
N PRO A 9 5.30 -3.54 17.80
CA PRO A 9 4.30 -4.60 17.86
C PRO A 9 3.99 -5.16 16.47
N ARG A 10 3.57 -6.43 16.42
CA ARG A 10 3.28 -7.14 15.17
C ARG A 10 2.21 -6.44 14.32
N GLU A 11 1.20 -5.86 14.97
CA GLU A 11 0.14 -5.11 14.31
C GLU A 11 0.66 -3.87 13.57
N GLN A 12 1.56 -3.11 14.22
CA GLN A 12 2.16 -1.91 13.60
C GLN A 12 3.11 -2.29 12.46
N LYS A 13 3.85 -3.40 12.60
CA LYS A 13 4.66 -3.94 11.50
C LYS A 13 3.78 -4.34 10.32
N TYR A 14 2.61 -4.91 10.59
CA TYR A 14 1.67 -5.30 9.55
C TYR A 14 1.10 -4.09 8.80
N GLN A 15 0.72 -3.03 9.52
CA GLN A 15 0.29 -1.77 8.91
C GLN A 15 1.37 -1.17 7.99
N ILE A 16 2.64 -1.16 8.45
CA ILE A 16 3.76 -0.70 7.63
C ILE A 16 3.93 -1.53 6.35
N GLN A 17 3.70 -2.85 6.42
CA GLN A 17 3.74 -3.71 5.24
C GLN A 17 2.62 -3.37 4.25
N LEU A 18 1.40 -3.13 4.73
CA LEU A 18 0.27 -2.73 3.89
C LEU A 18 0.52 -1.37 3.22
N ASP A 19 1.04 -0.39 3.96
CA ASP A 19 1.43 0.92 3.41
C ASP A 19 2.53 0.79 2.35
N TYR A 20 3.52 -0.07 2.60
CA TYR A 20 4.57 -0.36 1.62
C TYR A 20 3.98 -0.93 0.33
N GLU A 21 3.09 -1.93 0.41
CA GLU A 21 2.42 -2.51 -0.76
C GLU A 21 1.63 -1.46 -1.55
N ALA A 22 0.84 -0.62 -0.87
CA ALA A 22 0.07 0.45 -1.51
C ALA A 22 0.97 1.45 -2.24
N SER A 23 2.08 1.87 -1.61
CA SER A 23 3.05 2.79 -2.22
C SER A 23 3.76 2.16 -3.43
N PHE A 24 4.04 0.87 -3.37
CA PHE A 24 4.69 0.13 -4.44
C PHE A 24 3.78 0.02 -5.67
N TRP A 25 2.49 -0.22 -5.48
CA TRP A 25 1.52 -0.21 -6.57
C TRP A 25 1.41 1.16 -7.26
N ALA A 26 1.35 2.25 -6.48
CA ALA A 26 1.35 3.60 -7.03
C ALA A 26 2.62 3.85 -7.88
N TYR A 27 3.79 3.42 -7.38
CA TYR A 27 5.06 3.49 -8.11
C TYR A 27 5.04 2.68 -9.41
N GLN A 28 4.49 1.46 -9.41
CA GLN A 28 4.40 0.62 -10.60
C GLN A 28 3.54 1.27 -11.70
N ILE A 29 2.42 1.90 -11.32
CA ILE A 29 1.57 2.65 -12.27
C ILE A 29 2.33 3.83 -12.84
N LYS A 30 3.03 4.61 -12.01
CA LYS A 30 3.85 5.74 -12.48
C LYS A 30 4.93 5.30 -13.49
N ARG A 31 5.49 4.10 -13.30
CA ARG A 31 6.49 3.52 -14.20
C ARG A 31 5.88 2.81 -15.42
N GLY A 32 4.55 2.77 -15.56
CA GLY A 32 3.87 2.08 -16.65
C GLY A 32 4.00 0.55 -16.61
N LYS A 33 4.38 -0.02 -15.47
CA LYS A 33 4.57 -1.47 -15.28
C LYS A 33 3.30 -2.20 -14.84
N ASN A 34 2.29 -1.45 -14.40
CA ASN A 34 1.03 -1.98 -13.93
C ASN A 34 -0.11 -1.01 -14.26
N THR A 35 -1.34 -1.51 -14.30
CA THR A 35 -2.55 -0.70 -14.53
C THR A 35 -3.33 -0.52 -13.24
N ARG A 36 -4.14 0.55 -13.18
CA ARG A 36 -4.99 0.83 -12.03
C ARG A 36 -5.97 -0.32 -11.76
N GLU A 37 -6.49 -0.94 -12.81
CA GLU A 37 -7.37 -2.12 -12.73
C GLU A 37 -6.67 -3.33 -12.13
N GLY A 38 -5.44 -3.63 -12.57
CA GLY A 38 -4.66 -4.75 -12.03
C GLY A 38 -4.38 -4.59 -10.52
N VAL A 39 -4.14 -3.36 -10.08
CA VAL A 39 -3.99 -3.05 -8.65
C VAL A 39 -5.31 -3.23 -7.89
N TYR A 40 -6.45 -2.73 -8.40
CA TYR A 40 -7.73 -2.94 -7.74
C TYR A 40 -8.13 -4.43 -7.68
N THR A 41 -7.81 -5.22 -8.70
CA THR A 41 -7.99 -6.69 -8.64
C THR A 41 -7.11 -7.31 -7.54
N ALA A 42 -5.86 -6.88 -7.40
CA ALA A 42 -4.97 -7.35 -6.34
C ALA A 42 -5.49 -6.95 -4.95
N ILE A 43 -6.02 -5.73 -4.79
CA ILE A 43 -6.66 -5.26 -3.55
C ILE A 43 -7.89 -6.12 -3.25
N ASN A 44 -8.77 -6.37 -4.22
CA ASN A 44 -10.00 -7.14 -4.02
C ASN A 44 -9.74 -8.61 -3.64
N ASN A 45 -8.57 -9.16 -3.97
CA ASN A 45 -8.16 -10.50 -3.54
C ASN A 45 -7.70 -10.56 -2.07
N ARG A 46 -7.50 -9.42 -1.40
CA ARG A 46 -7.12 -9.33 0.02
C ARG A 46 -8.35 -9.44 0.93
N PRO A 47 -8.16 -9.73 2.24
CA PRO A 47 -9.25 -9.71 3.22
C PRO A 47 -10.00 -8.37 3.23
N MET A 48 -11.33 -8.39 3.34
CA MET A 48 -12.20 -7.21 3.36
C MET A 48 -11.76 -6.13 4.35
N SER A 49 -11.20 -6.53 5.50
CA SER A 49 -10.66 -5.61 6.52
C SER A 49 -9.53 -4.72 6.02
N GLU A 50 -8.77 -5.18 5.02
CA GLU A 50 -7.59 -4.48 4.49
C GLU A 50 -7.89 -3.73 3.19
N GLN A 51 -8.94 -4.13 2.47
CA GLN A 51 -9.29 -3.54 1.17
C GLN A 51 -9.54 -2.04 1.27
N ALA A 52 -10.31 -1.61 2.28
CA ALA A 52 -10.63 -0.20 2.48
C ALA A 52 -9.37 0.64 2.75
N PHE A 53 -8.48 0.14 3.62
CA PHE A 53 -7.23 0.79 3.96
C PHE A 53 -6.28 0.88 2.75
N LEU A 54 -6.06 -0.26 2.08
CA LEU A 54 -5.18 -0.34 0.90
C LEU A 54 -5.68 0.56 -0.23
N LYS A 55 -6.99 0.62 -0.48
CA LYS A 55 -7.58 1.50 -1.48
C LYS A 55 -7.34 2.97 -1.17
N GLN A 56 -7.58 3.38 0.07
CA GLN A 56 -7.39 4.76 0.50
C GLN A 56 -5.92 5.18 0.38
N GLN A 57 -4.99 4.33 0.86
CA GLN A 57 -3.56 4.65 0.80
C GLN A 57 -3.00 4.62 -0.60
N PHE A 58 -3.45 3.67 -1.43
CA PHE A 58 -3.09 3.65 -2.84
C PHE A 58 -3.50 4.93 -3.55
N GLU A 59 -4.73 5.40 -3.35
CA GLU A 59 -5.21 6.66 -3.95
C GLU A 59 -4.44 7.88 -3.41
N HIS A 60 -4.11 7.87 -2.11
CA HIS A 60 -3.28 8.90 -1.51
C HIS A 60 -1.87 8.94 -2.15
N TYR A 61 -1.17 7.82 -2.25
CA TYR A 61 0.14 7.76 -2.88
C TYR A 61 0.10 8.10 -4.36
N LEU A 62 -0.96 7.72 -5.07
CA LEU A 62 -1.15 8.10 -6.47
C LEU A 62 -1.28 9.62 -6.62
N SER A 63 -1.99 10.29 -5.69
CA SER A 63 -2.11 11.75 -5.65
C SER A 63 -0.83 12.49 -5.24
N LEU A 64 0.05 11.85 -4.45
CA LEU A 64 1.35 12.41 -4.08
C LEU A 64 2.40 12.25 -5.19
N MET A 65 2.23 11.25 -6.05
CA MET A 65 3.16 10.91 -7.10
C MET A 65 2.79 11.48 -8.48
N SER A 66 1.61 12.09 -8.61
CA SER A 66 1.13 12.80 -9.81
C SER A 66 1.92 14.06 -10.12
#